data_AF-A0A139CQK6-F1
#
_entry.id   AF-A0A139CQK6-F1
#
_cell.length_a   1.000
_cell.length_b   1.000
_cell.length_c   1.000
_cell.angle_alpha   90.00
_cell.angle_beta   90.00
_cell.angle_gamma   90.00
#
_symmetry.space_group_name_H-M   'P 1'
#
loop_
_entity.id
_entity.type
_entity.pdbx_description
1 polymer ?
#
loop_
_entity_poly.entity_id
_entity_poly.type
_entity_poly.pdbx_seq_one_letter_code
_entity_poly.pdbx_strand_id
1 'polypeptide(L)' 'MYNIFTFLVGGAISGAVTAYAMDMSSSKELVQGAIGGMIAALTIVLLLPQ' A
#
# COMPACT_ATOMS: atom_id res chain seq x y z
N MET A 1 -3.71 -6.87 18.82
CA MET A 1 -4.65 -6.35 17.79
C MET A 1 -3.85 -5.62 16.74
N TYR A 2 -3.63 -6.25 15.59
CA TYR A 2 -3.13 -5.54 14.42
C TYR A 2 -4.20 -4.54 13.98
N ASN A 3 -3.90 -3.25 14.07
CA ASN A 3 -4.83 -2.24 13.63
C ASN A 3 -4.81 -2.21 12.10
N ILE A 4 -5.90 -2.68 11.47
CA ILE A 4 -6.12 -2.65 10.02
C ILE A 4 -5.78 -1.28 9.44
N PHE A 5 -6.07 -0.21 10.19
CA PHE A 5 -5.80 1.15 9.77
C PHE A 5 -4.30 1.42 9.57
N THR A 6 -3.45 0.88 10.45
CA THR A 6 -1.99 1.02 10.35
C THR A 6 -1.45 0.29 9.13
N PHE A 7 -1.99 -0.88 8.81
CA PHE A 7 -1.60 -1.62 7.60
C PHE A 7 -2.06 -0.92 6.32
N LEU A 8 -3.28 -0.37 6.29
CA LEU A 8 -3.76 0.41 5.16
C LEU A 8 -2.89 1.62 4.89
N VAL A 9 -2.60 2.42 5.92
CA VAL A 9 -1.75 3.62 5.78
C VAL A 9 -0.32 3.24 5.38
N GLY A 10 0.26 2.23 6.03
CA GLY A 10 1.60 1.73 5.69
C GLY A 10 1.67 1.17 4.27
N GLY A 11 0.66 0.42 3.85
CA GLY A 11 0.52 -0.10 2.50
C GLY A 11 0.40 1.01 1.45
N ALA A 12 -0.44 2.03 1.71
CA ALA A 12 -0.58 3.18 0.82
C ALA A 12 0.74 3.91 0.59
N ILE A 13 1.45 4.22 1.69
CA ILE A 13 2.73 4.92 1.63
C ILE A 13 3.77 4.05 0.91
N SER A 14 3.90 2.77 1.29
CA SER A 14 4.85 1.85 0.66
C SER A 14 4.58 1.68 -0.83
N GLY A 15 3.31 1.57 -1.23
CA GLY A 15 2.91 1.46 -2.63
C GLY A 15 3.22 2.72 -3.43
N ALA A 16 2.96 3.89 -2.86
CA ALA A 16 3.32 5.17 -3.48
C ALA A 16 4.83 5.33 -3.65
N VAL A 17 5.62 4.98 -2.61
CA VAL A 17 7.09 5.02 -2.67
C VAL A 17 7.61 4.02 -3.69
N THR A 18 7.01 2.83 -3.79
CA THR A 18 7.40 1.83 -4.78
C THR A 18 7.13 2.32 -6.20
N ALA A 19 5.95 2.90 -6.46
CA ALA A 19 5.64 3.52 -7.74
C ALA A 19 6.64 4.63 -8.08
N TYR A 20 6.94 5.51 -7.12
CA TYR A 20 7.95 6.55 -7.29
C TYR A 20 9.34 5.98 -7.61
N ALA A 21 9.74 4.91 -6.92
CA ALA A 21 11.02 4.22 -7.15
C ALA A 21 11.09 3.51 -8.51
N MET A 22 9.96 3.25 -9.17
CA MET A 22 9.86 2.71 -10.53
C MET A 22 9.78 3.81 -11.61
N ASP A 23 10.19 5.04 -11.30
CA ASP A 23 10.12 6.20 -12.19
C ASP A 23 8.68 6.57 -12.65
N MET A 24 7.65 6.02 -12.00
CA MET A 24 6.28 6.43 -12.23
C MET A 24 6.06 7.81 -11.65
N SER A 25 6.13 8.81 -12.51
CA SER A 25 6.24 10.22 -12.13
C SER A 25 4.89 10.94 -12.14
N SER A 26 3.86 10.37 -12.77
CA SER A 26 2.56 11.02 -12.84
C SER A 26 1.76 10.83 -11.55
N SER A 27 1.00 11.86 -11.16
CA SER A 27 0.15 11.78 -9.96
C SER A 27 -0.84 10.61 -10.02
N LYS A 28 -1.28 10.20 -11.21
CA LYS A 28 -2.18 9.05 -11.39
C LYS A 28 -1.49 7.73 -11.07
N GLU A 29 -0.26 7.55 -11.54
CA GLU A 29 0.51 6.33 -11.27
C GLU A 29 0.90 6.22 -9.80
N LEU A 30 1.27 7.33 -9.15
CA LEU A 30 1.55 7.34 -7.72
C LEU A 30 0.31 6.98 -6.88
N VAL A 31 -0.86 7.51 -7.25
CA VAL A 31 -2.14 7.15 -6.62
C VAL A 31 -2.47 5.68 -6.88
N GLN A 32 -2.24 5.17 -8.09
CA GLN A 32 -2.44 3.75 -8.41
C GLN A 32 -1.48 2.86 -7.60
N GLY A 33 -0.22 3.26 -7.45
CA GLY A 33 0.76 2.59 -6.58
C GLY A 33 0.29 2.55 -5.13
N ALA A 34 -0.20 3.67 -4.61
CA ALA A 34 -0.76 3.74 -3.26
C ALA A 34 -1.95 2.80 -3.08
N ILE A 35 -2.89 2.78 -4.03
CA ILE A 35 -4.05 1.89 -4.01
C ILE A 35 -3.61 0.42 -4.06
N GLY A 36 -2.69 0.08 -4.95
CA GLY A 36 -2.12 -1.27 -5.03
C GLY A 36 -1.46 -1.71 -3.72
N GLY A 37 -0.71 -0.81 -3.09
CA GLY A 37 -0.09 -1.03 -1.78
C GLY A 37 -1.10 -1.24 -0.65
N MET A 38 -2.22 -0.50 -0.64
CA MET A 38 -3.32 -0.74 0.32
C MET A 38 -3.94 -2.12 0.17
N ILE A 39 -4.18 -2.55 -1.08
CA ILE A 39 -4.74 -3.88 -1.37
C ILE A 39 -3.76 -4.98 -0.94
N ALA A 40 -2.47 -4.81 -1.23
CA ALA A 40 -1.44 -5.77 -0.80
C ALA A 40 -1.39 -5.87 0.73
N ALA A 41 -1.40 -4.75 1.44
CA ALA A 41 -1.41 -4.73 2.90
C ALA A 41 -2.67 -5.36 3.51
N LEU A 42 -3.85 -5.09 2.94
CA LEU A 42 -5.10 -5.76 3.31
C LEU A 42 -4.99 -7.28 3.17
N THR A 43 -4.44 -7.74 2.05
CA THR A 43 -4.25 -9.17 1.79
C THR A 43 -3.37 -9.81 2.86
N ILE A 44 -2.26 -9.16 3.22
CA ILE A 44 -1.35 -9.63 4.28
C ILE A 44 -2.07 -9.70 5.63
N VAL A 45 -2.84 -8.67 6.00
CA VAL A 45 -3.59 -8.66 7.27
C VAL A 45 -4.61 -9.78 7.36
N LEU A 46 -5.31 -10.07 6.26
CA LEU A 46 -6.31 -11.15 6.20
C LEU A 46 -5.67 -12.55 6.27
N LEU A 47 -4.40 -12.68 5.87
CA LEU A 47 -3.65 -13.95 5.91
C LEU A 47 -2.82 -14.13 7.19
N LEU A 48 -2.63 -13.07 7.98
CA LEU A 48 -1.91 -13.14 9.25
C LEU A 48 -2.75 -13.87 10.32
N PRO A 49 -2.13 -14.73 11.15
CA PRO A 49 -2.77 -15.28 12.34
C PRO A 49 -3.26 -14.14 13.25
N GLN A 50 -4.50 -14.25 13.72
CA GLN A 50 -5.21 -13.20 14.48
C GLN A 50 -4.82 -13.20 15.96
#